data_AF-A0A7C1NYZ7-F1
#
_entry.id   AF-A0A7C1NYZ7-F1
#
_cell.length_a   1.000
_cell.length_b   1.000
_cell.length_c   1.000
_cell.angle_alpha   90.00
_cell.angle_beta   90.00
_cell.angle_gamma   90.00
#
_symmetry.space_group_name_H-M   'P 1'
#
loop_
_entity.id
_entity.type
_entity.pdbx_description
1 polymer ?
#
loop_
_entity_poly.entity_id
_entity_poly.type
_entity_poly.pdbx_seq_one_letter_code
_entity_poly.pdbx_strand_id
1 'polypeptide(L)'
;MSENAPVELPLSKQTVERIDAAVRNGHFDSREAAILEGLDALSQRDEDLEQWLHRDVVPTIEEMRKAPESSVPSADARRLLHGHLSEQLSRRSE
;
A
#
# COMPACT_ATOMS: atom_id res chain seq x y z
N MET A 1 3.47 -12.62 -31.02
CA MET A 1 3.81 -13.67 -30.04
C MET A 1 5.04 -13.16 -29.32
N SER A 2 4.92 -12.76 -28.05
CA SER A 2 6.12 -12.40 -27.27
C SER A 2 6.90 -13.68 -26.99
N GLU A 3 8.18 -13.67 -27.30
CA GLU A 3 9.08 -14.79 -27.07
C GLU A 3 9.59 -14.71 -25.64
N ASN A 4 9.27 -15.70 -24.81
CA ASN A 4 9.80 -15.79 -23.45
C ASN A 4 11.26 -16.27 -23.53
N ALA A 5 12.17 -15.56 -22.85
CA ALA A 5 13.57 -15.93 -22.73
C ALA A 5 13.89 -16.44 -21.32
N PRO A 6 14.68 -17.52 -21.17
CA PRO A 6 15.08 -18.01 -19.86
C PRO A 6 16.04 -17.03 -19.16
N VAL A 7 15.87 -16.86 -17.86
CA VAL A 7 16.74 -16.04 -17.01
C VAL A 7 17.25 -16.90 -15.85
N GLU A 8 18.58 -16.99 -15.69
CA GLU A 8 19.19 -17.59 -14.50
C GLU A 8 19.48 -16.50 -13.46
N LEU A 9 18.86 -16.63 -12.29
CA LEU A 9 19.02 -15.69 -11.18
C LEU A 9 19.48 -16.43 -9.92
N PRO A 10 20.71 -16.19 -9.42
CA PRO A 10 21.14 -16.79 -8.18
C PRO A 10 20.34 -16.20 -7.01
N LEU A 11 19.62 -17.07 -6.29
CA LEU A 11 18.85 -16.70 -5.10
C LEU A 11 19.48 -17.32 -3.85
N SER A 12 19.26 -16.70 -2.70
CA SER A 12 19.62 -17.30 -1.42
C SER A 12 18.82 -18.58 -1.17
N LYS A 13 19.40 -19.57 -0.46
CA LYS A 13 18.68 -20.80 -0.08
C LYS A 13 17.36 -20.50 0.62
N GLN A 14 17.37 -19.53 1.53
CA GLN A 14 16.18 -19.10 2.26
C GLN A 14 15.09 -18.55 1.33
N THR A 15 15.47 -17.78 0.29
CA THR A 15 14.51 -17.28 -0.69
C THR A 15 13.88 -18.41 -1.48
N VAL A 16 14.67 -19.39 -1.92
CA VAL A 16 14.17 -20.57 -2.63
C VAL A 16 13.21 -21.37 -1.76
N GLU A 17 13.57 -21.63 -0.50
CA GLU A 17 12.71 -22.33 0.45
C GLU A 17 11.37 -21.60 0.70
N ARG A 18 11.39 -20.26 0.74
CA ARG A 18 10.18 -19.45 0.87
C ARG A 18 9.28 -19.56 -0.35
N ILE A 19 9.84 -19.47 -1.56
CA ILE A 19 9.07 -19.64 -2.82
C ILE A 19 8.47 -21.04 -2.87
N ASP A 20 9.25 -22.06 -2.54
CA ASP A 20 8.79 -23.46 -2.51
C ASP A 20 7.67 -23.67 -1.50
N ALA A 21 7.78 -23.08 -0.31
CA ALA A 21 6.71 -23.14 0.68
C ALA A 21 5.44 -22.44 0.19
N ALA A 22 5.54 -21.29 -0.47
CA ALA A 22 4.39 -20.57 -1.00
C ALA A 22 3.66 -21.39 -2.09
N VAL A 23 4.40 -22.01 -3.00
CA VAL A 23 3.84 -22.91 -4.04
C VAL A 23 3.21 -24.15 -3.41
N ARG A 24 3.90 -24.84 -2.49
CA ARG A 24 3.35 -26.02 -1.81
C ARG A 24 2.06 -25.71 -1.03
N ASN A 25 1.96 -24.52 -0.48
CA ASN A 25 0.78 -24.07 0.26
C ASN A 25 -0.36 -23.57 -0.67
N GLY A 26 -0.16 -23.61 -2.00
CA GLY A 26 -1.15 -23.21 -2.98
C GLY A 26 -1.34 -21.70 -3.11
N HIS A 27 -0.40 -20.87 -2.62
CA HIS A 27 -0.47 -19.42 -2.85
C HIS A 27 -0.13 -19.05 -4.30
N PHE A 28 0.67 -19.88 -4.97
CA PHE A 28 1.06 -19.70 -6.36
C PHE A 28 1.06 -21.04 -7.09
N ASP A 29 0.70 -21.04 -8.36
CA ASP A 29 0.64 -22.24 -9.21
C ASP A 29 2.04 -22.79 -9.54
N SER A 30 3.04 -21.92 -9.58
CA SER A 30 4.42 -22.30 -9.88
C SER A 30 5.43 -21.30 -9.30
N ARG A 31 6.72 -21.65 -9.33
CA ARG A 31 7.82 -20.74 -8.94
C ARG A 31 7.88 -19.51 -9.85
N GLU A 32 7.66 -19.70 -11.15
CA GLU A 32 7.63 -18.60 -12.12
C GLU A 32 6.47 -17.65 -11.83
N ALA A 33 5.27 -18.21 -11.62
CA ALA A 33 4.09 -17.44 -11.22
C ALA A 33 4.36 -16.64 -9.93
N ALA A 34 4.95 -17.26 -8.91
CA ALA A 34 5.31 -16.58 -7.66
C ALA A 34 6.25 -15.38 -7.87
N ILE A 35 7.17 -15.47 -8.82
CA ILE A 35 8.11 -14.38 -9.14
C ILE A 35 7.39 -13.30 -9.95
N LEU A 36 6.67 -13.67 -11.02
CA LEU A 36 6.00 -12.73 -11.91
C LEU A 36 4.89 -11.97 -11.20
N GLU A 37 4.00 -12.67 -10.48
CA GLU A 37 2.95 -12.04 -9.68
C GLU A 37 3.54 -11.20 -8.53
N GLY A 38 4.66 -11.63 -7.96
CA GLY A 38 5.38 -10.83 -6.97
C GLY A 38 5.90 -9.51 -7.54
N LEU A 39 6.43 -9.52 -8.76
CA LEU A 39 6.88 -8.31 -9.45
C LEU A 39 5.71 -7.39 -9.81
N ASP A 40 4.61 -7.97 -10.33
CA ASP A 40 3.40 -7.22 -10.66
C ASP A 40 2.79 -6.54 -9.42
N ALA A 41 2.71 -7.27 -8.30
CA ALA A 41 2.23 -6.72 -7.03
C ALA A 41 3.13 -5.59 -6.49
N LEU A 42 4.45 -5.66 -6.70
CA LEU A 42 5.36 -4.58 -6.35
C LEU A 42 5.13 -3.35 -7.24
N SER A 43 5.00 -3.55 -8.55
CA SER A 43 4.72 -2.46 -9.51
C SER A 43 3.38 -1.78 -9.21
N GLN A 44 2.31 -2.55 -8.99
CA GLN A 44 1.00 -1.99 -8.65
C GLN A 44 1.06 -1.18 -7.34
N ARG A 45 1.77 -1.69 -6.33
CA ARG A 45 1.94 -0.97 -5.06
C ARG A 45 2.69 0.35 -5.24
N ASP A 46 3.71 0.39 -6.09
CA ASP A 46 4.46 1.61 -6.38
C ASP A 46 3.58 2.63 -7.12
N GLU A 47 2.77 2.18 -8.09
CA GLU A 47 1.81 3.04 -8.79
C GLU A 47 0.72 3.58 -7.85
N ASP A 48 0.15 2.74 -6.99
CA ASP A 48 -0.84 3.15 -6.01
C ASP A 48 -0.27 4.18 -5.02
N LEU A 49 0.99 3.98 -4.60
CA LEU A 49 1.69 4.91 -3.73
C LEU A 49 1.91 6.25 -4.43
N GLU A 50 2.39 6.26 -5.66
CA GLU A 50 2.62 7.49 -6.44
C GLU A 50 1.32 8.26 -6.66
N GLN A 51 0.24 7.55 -7.03
CA GLN A 51 -1.08 8.16 -7.18
C GLN A 51 -1.58 8.78 -5.88
N TRP A 52 -1.41 8.09 -4.75
CA TRP A 52 -1.77 8.63 -3.43
C TRP A 52 -0.95 9.86 -3.07
N LEU A 53 0.36 9.86 -3.34
CA LEU A 53 1.23 11.00 -3.10
C LEU A 53 0.80 12.23 -3.92
N HIS A 54 0.55 12.05 -5.22
CA HIS A 54 0.12 13.13 -6.10
C HIS A 54 -1.29 13.62 -5.84
N ARG A 55 -2.22 12.72 -5.54
CA ARG A 55 -3.64 13.08 -5.37
C ARG A 55 -3.91 13.68 -3.99
N ASP A 56 -3.33 13.10 -2.95
CA ASP A 56 -3.76 13.39 -1.58
C ASP A 56 -2.68 14.15 -0.80
N VAL A 57 -1.43 13.70 -0.86
CA VAL A 57 -0.35 14.26 -0.01
C VAL A 57 0.13 15.62 -0.52
N VAL A 58 0.51 15.73 -1.79
CA VAL A 58 1.03 16.98 -2.36
C VAL A 58 0.01 18.12 -2.23
N PRO A 59 -1.27 17.95 -2.62
CA PRO A 59 -2.26 19.02 -2.48
C PRO A 59 -2.48 19.42 -1.02
N THR A 60 -2.52 18.46 -0.09
CA THR A 60 -2.65 18.75 1.34
C THR A 60 -1.50 19.62 1.84
N ILE A 61 -0.26 19.31 1.45
CA ILE A 61 0.92 20.10 1.82
C ILE A 61 0.86 21.50 1.20
N GLU A 62 0.44 21.61 -0.07
CA GLU A 62 0.30 22.91 -0.72
C GLU A 62 -0.76 23.80 -0.06
N GLU A 63 -1.91 23.24 0.28
CA GLU A 63 -2.97 23.96 1.00
C GLU A 63 -2.51 24.39 2.40
N MET A 64 -1.82 23.52 3.14
CA MET A 64 -1.22 23.89 4.42
C MET A 64 -0.16 24.99 4.28
N ARG A 65 0.62 25.02 3.20
CA ARG A 65 1.60 26.09 2.94
C ARG A 65 0.92 27.41 2.60
N LYS A 66 -0.19 27.39 1.85
CA LYS A 66 -0.96 28.59 1.48
C LYS A 66 -1.71 29.19 2.67
N ALA A 67 -2.23 28.34 3.56
CA ALA A 67 -3.01 28.76 4.74
C ALA A 67 -2.56 28.01 6.01
N PRO A 68 -1.39 28.34 6.61
CA PRO A 68 -0.87 27.64 7.77
C PRO A 68 -1.80 27.66 9.00
N GLU A 69 -2.61 28.71 9.15
CA GLU A 69 -3.62 28.87 10.19
C GLU A 69 -4.79 27.87 10.08
N SER A 70 -4.97 27.24 8.92
CA SER A 70 -5.94 26.15 8.75
C SER A 70 -5.46 24.82 9.35
N SER A 71 -4.19 24.74 9.76
CA SER A 71 -3.63 23.55 10.38
C SER A 71 -4.14 23.37 11.81
N VAL A 72 -4.35 22.10 12.18
CA VAL A 72 -4.73 21.71 13.53
C VAL A 72 -3.52 21.12 14.23
N PRO A 73 -3.14 21.60 15.44
CA PRO A 73 -2.12 20.96 16.25
C PRO A 73 -2.45 19.48 16.46
N SER A 74 -1.45 18.61 16.35
CA SER A 74 -1.63 17.15 16.46
C SER A 74 -2.29 16.71 17.78
N ALA A 75 -2.03 17.45 18.88
CA ALA A 75 -2.67 17.23 20.17
C ALA A 75 -4.19 17.47 20.14
N ASP A 76 -4.65 18.43 19.34
CA ASP A 76 -6.06 18.77 19.17
C ASP A 76 -6.77 17.90 18.12
N ALA A 77 -6.05 17.44 17.10
CA ALA A 77 -6.59 16.58 16.05
C ALA A 77 -7.26 15.32 16.63
N ARG A 78 -6.62 14.66 17.59
CA ARG A 78 -7.18 13.47 18.26
C ARG A 78 -8.48 13.78 19.00
N ARG A 79 -8.57 14.92 19.69
CA ARG A 79 -9.78 15.36 20.40
C ARG A 79 -10.93 15.61 19.41
N LEU A 80 -10.64 16.29 18.30
CA LEU A 80 -11.64 16.58 17.26
C LEU A 80 -12.16 15.30 16.59
N LEU A 81 -11.28 14.36 16.27
CA LEU A 81 -11.65 13.07 15.70
C LEU A 81 -12.56 12.25 16.64
N HIS A 82 -12.21 12.18 17.92
CA HIS A 82 -13.05 11.49 18.91
C HIS A 82 -14.42 12.15 19.08
N GLY A 83 -14.47 13.49 19.08
CA GLY A 83 -15.73 14.24 19.14
C GLY A 83 -16.64 13.91 17.96
N HIS A 84 -16.08 13.98 16.74
CA HIS A 84 -16.82 13.66 15.52
C HIS A 84 -17.32 12.21 15.50
N LEU A 85 -16.47 11.25 15.87
CA LEU A 85 -16.86 9.84 15.93
C LEU A 85 -17.99 9.59 16.93
N SER A 86 -17.91 10.21 18.11
CA SER A 86 -18.95 10.08 19.15
C SER A 86 -20.30 10.61 18.65
N GLU A 87 -20.29 11.75 17.95
CA GLU A 87 -21.48 12.34 17.36
C GLU A 87 -22.09 11.46 16.25
N GLN A 88 -21.26 10.83 15.42
CA GLN A 88 -21.71 9.88 14.39
C GLN A 88 -22.33 8.62 15.00
N LEU A 89 -21.77 8.11 16.11
CA LEU A 89 -22.32 6.95 16.79
C LEU A 89 -23.68 7.24 17.43
N SER A 90 -23.85 8.42 18.04
CA SER A 90 -25.14 8.84 18.60
C SER A 90 -26.24 8.97 17.54
N ARG A 91 -25.92 9.51 16.36
CA ARG A 91 -26.87 9.60 15.23
C ARG A 91 -27.31 8.26 14.67
N ARG A 92 -26.52 7.21 14.86
CA ARG A 92 -26.82 5.85 14.36
C ARG A 92 -27.62 5.01 15.34
N SER A 93 -27.74 5.46 16.60
CA SER A 93 -28.49 4.80 17.67
C SER A 93 -29.91 5.36 17.89
N GLU A 94 -30.28 6.40 17.15
CA GLU A 94 -31.65 6.94 17.04
C GLU A 94 -32.36 6.35 15.81
#